data_AF-A0A2V8X5J6-F1
#
_entry.id   AF-A0A2V8X5J6-F1
#
_cell.length_a   1.000
_cell.length_b   1.000
_cell.length_c   1.000
_cell.angle_alpha   90.00
_cell.angle_beta   90.00
_cell.angle_gamma   90.00
#
_symmetry.space_group_name_H-M   'P 1'
#
loop_
_entity.id
_entity.type
_entity.pdbx_description
1 polymer ?
#
loop_
_entity_poly.entity_id
_entity_poly.type
_entity_poly.pdbx_seq_one_letter_code
_entity_poly.pdbx_strand_id
1 'polypeptide(L)'
;MALPNRGNLPTALLAAWNAPVVTMLDEKGKNFCWGGGTAIRRSIFEQSGVMDAWRNSVSDDYSLTRALQRANRSIVFIPECLTLSNVETDLEGLLEFTNRQVLITRVYAGNVWWTAAATHLLYCMTLLFGVTLFLSVTFQQRPAFHIATLTFLPVMLSSIRSGIRLVGVTEALPAARAQIMGQAWIYIGLTVLVPFLYLVNFVNSLVTRKIRWRGMAYELMGPEQTRIVRF
;
A
#
# COMPACT_ATOMS: atom_id res chain seq x y z
N MET A 1 8.04 8.10 -3.21
CA MET A 1 7.34 8.24 -1.92
C MET A 1 6.31 9.35 -2.01
N ALA A 2 5.09 9.13 -1.51
CA ALA A 2 4.05 10.15 -1.50
C ALA A 2 4.35 11.21 -0.44
N LEU A 3 4.31 12.49 -0.80
CA LEU A 3 4.57 13.62 0.08
C LEU A 3 3.34 14.54 0.15
N PRO A 4 2.80 14.83 1.34
CA PRO A 4 1.67 15.74 1.47
C PRO A 4 2.00 17.16 1.02
N ASN A 5 1.15 17.72 0.15
CA ASN A 5 1.21 19.13 -0.25
C ASN A 5 0.23 20.01 0.54
N ARG A 6 -0.66 19.39 1.34
CA ARG A 6 -1.66 20.07 2.16
C ARG A 6 -1.72 19.43 3.55
N GLY A 7 -1.78 20.27 4.59
CA GLY A 7 -1.82 19.85 6.00
C GLY A 7 -3.15 19.29 6.49
N ASN A 8 -3.94 18.64 5.64
CA ASN A 8 -5.22 18.04 6.03
C ASN A 8 -5.06 16.53 6.32
N LEU A 9 -5.97 15.98 7.15
CA LEU A 9 -5.90 14.57 7.56
C LEU A 9 -6.00 13.58 6.39
N PRO A 10 -6.90 13.75 5.40
CA PRO A 10 -7.00 12.81 4.27
C PRO A 10 -5.71 12.73 3.45
N THR A 11 -5.03 13.86 3.20
CA THR A 11 -3.76 13.89 2.48
C THR A 11 -2.65 13.22 3.29
N ALA A 12 -2.58 13.47 4.60
CA ALA A 12 -1.60 12.82 5.47
C ALA A 12 -1.81 11.29 5.53
N LEU A 13 -3.07 10.83 5.64
CA LEU A 13 -3.42 9.41 5.59
C LEU A 13 -3.07 8.78 4.24
N LEU A 14 -3.34 9.47 3.12
CA LEU A 14 -2.97 8.99 1.78
C LEU A 14 -1.46 8.78 1.66
N ALA A 15 -0.65 9.73 2.16
CA ALA A 15 0.80 9.61 2.14
C ALA A 15 1.29 8.46 3.04
N ALA A 16 0.76 8.36 4.26
CA ALA A 16 1.10 7.29 5.19
C ALA A 16 0.69 5.90 4.66
N TRP A 17 -0.47 5.80 4.01
CA TRP A 17 -0.98 4.57 3.40
C TRP A 17 -0.13 4.10 2.21
N ASN A 18 0.41 5.03 1.40
CA ASN A 18 1.30 4.68 0.29
C ASN A 18 2.72 4.29 0.74
N ALA A 19 3.19 4.78 1.89
CA ALA A 19 4.57 4.62 2.30
C ALA A 19 5.07 3.16 2.39
N PRO A 20 4.32 2.18 2.91
CA PRO A 20 4.77 0.78 3.01
C PRO A 20 5.10 0.11 1.68
N VAL A 21 4.58 0.60 0.55
CA VAL A 21 4.84 0.00 -0.77
C VAL A 21 6.34 0.02 -1.11
N VAL A 22 7.08 1.05 -0.69
CA VAL A 22 8.54 1.12 -0.93
C VAL A 22 9.30 0.03 -0.18
N THR A 23 8.79 -0.42 0.98
CA THR A 23 9.42 -1.51 1.76
C THR A 23 9.07 -2.90 1.25
N MET A 24 8.25 -3.02 0.20
CA MET A 24 7.97 -4.29 -0.46
C MET A 24 8.97 -4.58 -1.61
N LEU A 25 9.77 -3.58 -2.01
CA LEU A 25 10.77 -3.69 -3.05
C LEU A 25 12.15 -3.90 -2.41
N ASP A 26 12.92 -4.84 -2.96
CA ASP A 26 14.22 -5.25 -2.44
C ASP A 26 15.13 -5.70 -3.59
N GLU A 27 16.46 -5.64 -3.42
CA GLU A 27 17.45 -6.01 -4.42
C GLU A 27 17.29 -7.47 -4.88
N LYS A 28 16.92 -8.37 -3.95
CA LYS A 28 16.78 -9.82 -4.20
C LYS A 28 15.35 -10.32 -4.06
N GLY A 29 14.40 -9.41 -3.89
CA GLY A 29 13.00 -9.71 -3.64
C GLY A 29 12.22 -10.09 -4.89
N LYS A 30 10.99 -10.60 -4.69
CA LYS A 30 9.98 -10.70 -5.74
C LYS A 30 9.37 -9.33 -6.00
N ASN A 31 10.12 -8.47 -6.69
CA ASN A 31 9.68 -7.12 -7.03
C ASN A 31 8.53 -7.13 -8.02
N PHE A 32 7.90 -5.96 -8.15
CA PHE A 32 6.86 -5.68 -9.12
C PHE A 32 7.18 -4.37 -9.86
N CYS A 33 6.60 -4.22 -11.05
CA CYS A 33 6.70 -2.98 -11.80
C CYS A 33 5.78 -1.93 -11.18
N TRP A 34 6.28 -0.71 -11.00
CA TRP A 34 5.50 0.40 -10.48
C TRP A 34 5.15 1.37 -11.62
N GLY A 35 3.87 1.71 -11.77
CA GLY A 35 3.40 2.59 -12.85
C GLY A 35 3.99 4.01 -12.82
N GLY A 36 4.52 4.45 -11.67
CA GLY A 36 5.18 5.76 -11.55
C GLY A 36 6.63 5.80 -12.05
N GLY A 37 7.24 4.65 -12.36
CA GLY A 37 8.63 4.57 -12.81
C GLY A 37 9.08 3.13 -13.05
N THR A 38 9.01 2.69 -14.31
CA THR A 38 9.52 1.38 -14.76
C THR A 38 10.20 1.54 -16.12
N ALA A 39 11.38 0.94 -16.30
CA ALA A 39 12.07 0.85 -17.58
C ALA A 39 12.19 -0.60 -18.03
N ILE A 40 12.04 -0.86 -19.33
CA ILE A 40 12.10 -2.21 -19.91
C ILE A 40 12.72 -2.16 -21.31
N ARG A 41 13.50 -3.19 -21.65
CA ARG A 41 14.00 -3.36 -23.03
C ARG A 41 12.84 -3.74 -23.95
N ARG A 42 12.75 -3.10 -25.12
CA ARG A 42 11.72 -3.38 -26.13
C ARG A 42 11.60 -4.87 -26.47
N SER A 43 12.72 -5.55 -26.67
CA SER A 43 12.72 -6.99 -26.98
C SER A 43 12.08 -7.84 -25.87
N ILE A 44 12.29 -7.49 -24.60
CA ILE A 44 11.67 -8.19 -23.45
C ILE A 44 10.19 -7.87 -23.38
N PHE A 45 9.80 -6.62 -23.63
CA PHE A 45 8.40 -6.20 -23.69
C PHE A 45 7.61 -7.00 -24.75
N GLU A 46 8.17 -7.09 -25.96
CA GLU A 46 7.57 -7.83 -27.07
C GLU A 46 7.54 -9.35 -26.79
N GLN A 47 8.66 -9.94 -26.36
CA GLN A 47 8.74 -11.38 -26.05
C GLN A 47 7.85 -11.80 -24.87
N SER A 48 7.55 -10.89 -23.94
CA SER A 48 6.69 -11.18 -22.79
C SER A 48 5.20 -10.96 -23.09
N GLY A 49 4.83 -10.57 -24.32
CA GLY A 49 3.44 -10.37 -24.72
C GLY A 49 2.73 -9.24 -23.97
N VAL A 50 3.46 -8.22 -23.52
CA VAL A 50 2.92 -7.17 -22.64
C VAL A 50 1.77 -6.42 -23.30
N MET A 51 1.88 -6.13 -24.60
CA MET A 51 0.82 -5.43 -25.33
C MET A 51 -0.51 -6.20 -25.29
N ASP A 52 -0.48 -7.53 -25.44
CA ASP A 52 -1.69 -8.33 -25.38
C ASP A 52 -2.26 -8.39 -23.96
N ALA A 53 -1.39 -8.46 -22.94
CA ALA A 53 -1.81 -8.38 -21.54
C ALA A 53 -2.50 -7.05 -21.19
N TRP A 54 -2.07 -5.94 -21.79
CA TRP A 54 -2.67 -4.61 -21.56
C TRP A 54 -4.02 -4.41 -22.23
N ARG A 55 -4.31 -5.09 -23.35
CA ARG A 55 -5.56 -4.87 -24.14
C ARG A 55 -6.83 -4.97 -23.30
N ASN A 56 -6.86 -5.85 -22.31
CA ASN A 56 -8.06 -6.16 -21.52
C ASN A 56 -7.89 -5.84 -20.02
N SER A 57 -6.91 -5.01 -19.69
CA SER A 57 -6.51 -4.75 -18.31
C SER A 57 -6.69 -3.29 -17.93
N VAL A 58 -7.11 -3.05 -16.67
CA VAL A 58 -7.22 -1.69 -16.12
C VAL A 58 -5.93 -1.19 -15.47
N SER A 59 -5.05 -2.11 -15.08
CA SER A 59 -3.78 -1.80 -14.40
C SER A 59 -2.62 -2.30 -15.24
N ASP A 60 -1.91 -1.36 -15.83
CA ASP A 60 -0.75 -1.58 -16.69
C ASP A 60 0.42 -2.19 -15.92
N ASP A 61 0.67 -1.71 -14.70
CA ASP A 61 1.78 -2.10 -13.84
C ASP A 61 1.66 -3.53 -13.28
N TYR A 62 0.50 -3.93 -12.78
CA TYR A 62 0.25 -5.32 -12.39
C TYR A 62 0.26 -6.26 -13.60
N SER A 63 -0.26 -5.82 -14.74
CA SER A 63 -0.25 -6.65 -15.97
C SER A 63 1.16 -6.87 -16.48
N LEU A 64 1.97 -5.81 -16.51
CA LEU A 64 3.39 -5.88 -16.85
C LEU A 64 4.13 -6.81 -15.87
N THR A 65 3.89 -6.65 -14.57
CA THR A 65 4.47 -7.53 -13.54
C THR A 65 4.14 -9.00 -13.80
N ARG A 66 2.87 -9.30 -14.06
CA ARG A 66 2.42 -10.68 -14.33
C ARG A 66 2.98 -11.23 -15.64
N ALA A 67 3.04 -10.43 -16.70
CA ALA A 67 3.62 -10.82 -17.97
C ALA A 67 5.10 -11.19 -17.83
N LEU A 68 5.88 -10.36 -17.11
CA LEU A 68 7.29 -10.63 -16.84
C LEU A 68 7.48 -11.86 -15.96
N GLN A 69 6.67 -12.03 -14.91
CA GLN A 69 6.72 -13.21 -14.04
C GLN A 69 6.41 -14.50 -14.82
N ARG A 70 5.40 -14.51 -15.69
CA ARG A 70 5.08 -15.65 -16.56
C ARG A 70 6.19 -15.98 -17.55
N ALA A 71 6.86 -14.95 -18.06
CA ALA A 71 8.02 -15.08 -18.94
C ALA A 71 9.33 -15.37 -18.18
N ASN A 72 9.28 -15.62 -16.86
CA ASN A 72 10.44 -15.83 -15.99
C ASN A 72 11.51 -14.73 -16.11
N ARG A 73 11.06 -13.47 -16.26
CA ARG A 73 11.93 -12.29 -16.30
C ARG A 73 12.04 -11.67 -14.91
N SER A 74 13.26 -11.34 -14.51
CA SER A 74 13.51 -10.66 -13.24
C SER A 74 13.04 -9.20 -13.30
N ILE A 75 12.55 -8.70 -12.17
CA ILE A 75 12.23 -7.29 -11.94
C ILE A 75 13.20 -6.80 -10.87
N VAL A 76 13.98 -5.79 -11.20
CA VAL A 76 15.01 -5.23 -10.30
C VAL A 76 14.56 -3.86 -9.81
N PHE A 77 14.64 -3.65 -8.51
CA PHE A 77 14.40 -2.36 -7.89
C PHE A 77 15.70 -1.55 -7.83
N ILE A 78 15.64 -0.28 -8.25
CA ILE A 78 16.77 0.67 -8.23
C ILE A 78 16.37 1.84 -7.31
N PRO A 79 16.86 1.88 -6.05
CA PRO A 79 16.48 2.89 -5.07
C PRO A 79 16.75 4.33 -5.53
N GLU A 80 17.81 4.56 -6.31
CA GLU A 80 18.20 5.86 -6.85
C GLU A 80 17.18 6.42 -7.85
N CYS A 81 16.31 5.56 -8.40
CA CYS A 81 15.22 5.96 -9.28
C CYS A 81 13.92 6.28 -8.53
N LEU A 82 13.92 6.27 -7.19
CA LEU A 82 12.76 6.71 -6.42
C LEU A 82 12.44 8.17 -6.74
N THR A 83 11.16 8.46 -6.88
CA THR A 83 10.68 9.83 -7.08
C THR A 83 9.75 10.24 -5.96
N LEU A 84 9.78 11.53 -5.62
CA LEU A 84 8.74 12.12 -4.79
C LEU A 84 7.49 12.37 -5.62
N SER A 85 6.33 12.05 -5.03
CA SER A 85 5.03 12.35 -5.62
C SER A 85 4.24 13.20 -4.64
N ASN A 86 4.00 14.45 -5.00
CA ASN A 86 3.16 15.32 -4.19
C ASN A 86 1.71 14.86 -4.27
N VAL A 87 1.07 14.68 -3.12
CA VAL A 87 -0.32 14.26 -3.02
C VAL A 87 -1.14 15.32 -2.30
N GLU A 88 -2.38 15.48 -2.77
CA GLU A 88 -3.42 16.26 -2.12
C GLU A 88 -4.76 15.58 -2.39
N THR A 89 -5.59 15.45 -1.35
CA THR A 89 -6.92 14.87 -1.47
C THR A 89 -7.86 15.33 -0.35
N ASP A 90 -9.15 15.09 -0.55
CA ASP A 90 -10.18 15.14 0.48
C ASP A 90 -10.56 13.70 0.93
N LEU A 91 -11.60 13.57 1.75
CA LEU A 91 -11.99 12.25 2.27
C LEU A 91 -12.56 11.34 1.16
N GLU A 92 -13.34 11.90 0.23
CA GLU A 92 -13.90 11.14 -0.89
C GLU A 92 -12.79 10.61 -1.79
N GLY A 93 -11.82 11.46 -2.16
CA GLY A 93 -10.68 11.08 -2.97
C GLY A 93 -9.74 10.09 -2.26
N LEU A 94 -9.54 10.20 -0.95
CA LEU A 94 -8.81 9.21 -0.17
C LEU A 94 -9.46 7.82 -0.29
N LEU A 95 -10.78 7.75 -0.05
CA LEU A 95 -11.51 6.48 -0.10
C LEU A 95 -11.58 5.92 -1.52
N GLU A 96 -11.84 6.76 -2.53
CA GLU A 96 -11.80 6.36 -3.94
C GLU A 96 -10.44 5.71 -4.27
N PHE A 97 -9.36 6.43 -4.00
CA PHE A 97 -8.02 5.98 -4.35
C PHE A 97 -7.67 4.68 -3.64
N THR A 98 -7.81 4.63 -2.31
CA THR A 98 -7.39 3.47 -1.51
C THR A 98 -8.26 2.23 -1.79
N ASN A 99 -9.58 2.39 -1.96
CA ASN A 99 -10.46 1.29 -2.37
C ASN A 99 -10.09 0.76 -3.75
N ARG A 100 -9.83 1.65 -4.72
CA ARG A 100 -9.41 1.24 -6.07
C ARG A 100 -8.09 0.47 -6.04
N GLN A 101 -7.08 0.94 -5.32
CA GLN A 101 -5.79 0.25 -5.22
C GLN A 101 -5.94 -1.16 -4.62
N VAL A 102 -6.67 -1.29 -3.50
CA VAL A 102 -6.89 -2.61 -2.86
C VAL A 102 -7.72 -3.55 -3.74
N LEU A 103 -8.72 -3.04 -4.45
CA LEU A 103 -9.50 -3.82 -5.39
C LEU A 103 -8.66 -4.31 -6.58
N ILE A 104 -7.80 -3.45 -7.15
CA ILE A 104 -6.84 -3.85 -8.17
C ILE A 104 -5.92 -4.95 -7.61
N THR A 105 -5.32 -4.76 -6.43
CA THR A 105 -4.48 -5.80 -5.80
C THR A 105 -5.24 -7.12 -5.61
N ARG A 106 -6.51 -7.07 -5.19
CA ARG A 106 -7.34 -8.29 -5.02
C ARG A 106 -7.46 -9.08 -6.32
N VAL A 107 -7.73 -8.39 -7.42
CA VAL A 107 -7.95 -9.01 -8.72
C VAL A 107 -6.64 -9.51 -9.31
N TYR A 108 -5.58 -8.70 -9.27
CA TYR A 108 -4.32 -8.99 -9.97
C TYR A 108 -3.33 -9.81 -9.14
N ALA A 109 -3.36 -9.70 -7.82
CA ALA A 109 -2.40 -10.33 -6.90
C ALA A 109 -3.09 -10.87 -5.64
N GLY A 110 -4.09 -11.74 -5.82
CA GLY A 110 -4.91 -12.29 -4.73
C GLY A 110 -4.12 -12.89 -3.55
N ASN A 111 -2.95 -13.49 -3.79
CA ASN A 111 -2.09 -13.99 -2.71
C ASN A 111 -1.53 -12.86 -1.83
N VAL A 112 -1.09 -11.75 -2.43
CA VAL A 112 -0.63 -10.55 -1.71
C VAL A 112 -1.80 -9.91 -0.96
N TRP A 113 -2.97 -9.88 -1.59
CA TRP A 113 -4.18 -9.37 -0.96
C TRP A 113 -4.55 -10.16 0.30
N TRP A 114 -4.57 -11.49 0.25
CA TRP A 114 -4.93 -12.33 1.40
C TRP A 114 -3.94 -12.22 2.55
N THR A 115 -2.65 -12.22 2.27
CA THR A 115 -1.61 -12.06 3.31
C THR A 115 -1.68 -10.67 3.94
N ALA A 116 -1.90 -9.63 3.14
CA ALA A 116 -2.09 -8.28 3.65
C ALA A 116 -3.37 -8.16 4.48
N ALA A 117 -4.51 -8.70 4.01
CA ALA A 117 -5.78 -8.67 4.74
C ALA A 117 -5.66 -9.37 6.10
N ALA A 118 -5.08 -10.57 6.15
CA ALA A 118 -4.85 -11.31 7.39
C ALA A 118 -3.94 -10.54 8.35
N THR A 119 -2.84 -9.97 7.86
CA THR A 119 -1.88 -9.21 8.69
C THR A 119 -2.53 -7.98 9.32
N HIS A 120 -3.27 -7.20 8.54
CA HIS A 120 -3.93 -6.00 9.06
C HIS A 120 -5.11 -6.35 9.99
N LEU A 121 -5.81 -7.46 9.73
CA LEU A 121 -6.87 -7.96 10.61
C LEU A 121 -6.31 -8.38 11.97
N LEU A 122 -5.25 -9.18 11.99
CA LEU A 122 -4.57 -9.61 13.21
C LEU A 122 -4.02 -8.42 14.00
N TYR A 123 -3.45 -7.42 13.32
CA TYR A 123 -3.00 -6.19 13.96
C TYR A 123 -4.16 -5.45 14.65
N CYS A 124 -5.26 -5.21 13.94
CA CYS A 124 -6.40 -4.47 14.48
C CYS A 124 -7.08 -5.23 15.62
N MET A 125 -7.26 -6.55 15.49
CA MET A 125 -7.80 -7.40 16.56
C MET A 125 -6.91 -7.38 17.80
N THR A 126 -5.59 -7.52 17.62
CA THR A 126 -4.63 -7.44 18.72
C THR A 126 -4.75 -6.11 19.46
N LEU A 127 -4.85 -4.99 18.73
CA LEU A 127 -4.95 -3.68 19.35
C LEU A 127 -6.29 -3.48 20.06
N LEU A 128 -7.41 -3.80 19.42
CA LEU A 128 -8.75 -3.62 20.00
C LEU A 128 -8.98 -4.52 21.22
N PHE A 129 -8.72 -5.83 21.09
CA PHE A 129 -8.90 -6.76 22.20
C PHE A 129 -7.85 -6.55 23.29
N GLY A 130 -6.61 -6.25 22.92
CA GLY A 130 -5.52 -5.98 23.86
C GLY A 130 -5.80 -4.76 24.73
N VAL A 131 -6.25 -3.64 24.13
CA VAL A 131 -6.65 -2.44 24.89
C VAL A 131 -7.86 -2.73 25.78
N THR A 132 -8.88 -3.43 25.26
CA THR A 132 -10.08 -3.77 26.05
C THR A 132 -9.73 -4.64 27.26
N LEU A 133 -8.89 -5.66 27.05
CA LEU A 133 -8.43 -6.54 28.12
C LEU A 133 -7.53 -5.81 29.13
N PHE A 134 -6.60 -4.98 28.63
CA PHE A 134 -5.73 -4.16 29.48
C PHE A 134 -6.55 -3.26 30.42
N LEU A 135 -7.53 -2.54 29.88
CA LEU A 135 -8.41 -1.67 30.67
C LEU A 135 -9.21 -2.49 31.68
N SER A 136 -9.83 -3.59 31.27
CA SER A 136 -10.59 -4.49 32.14
C SER A 136 -9.78 -5.00 33.35
N VAL A 137 -8.56 -5.48 33.12
CA VAL A 137 -7.67 -5.99 34.19
C VAL A 137 -7.16 -4.86 35.08
N THR A 138 -6.88 -3.69 34.50
CA THR A 138 -6.43 -2.51 35.26
C THR A 138 -7.54 -1.99 36.18
N PHE A 139 -8.80 -1.95 35.73
CA PHE A 139 -9.93 -1.57 36.58
C PHE A 139 -10.15 -2.53 37.76
N GLN A 140 -9.76 -3.80 37.59
CA GLN A 140 -9.76 -4.80 38.68
C GLN A 140 -8.53 -4.68 39.60
N GLN A 141 -7.69 -3.66 39.43
CA GLN A 141 -6.45 -3.44 40.21
C GLN A 141 -5.47 -4.62 40.16
N ARG A 142 -5.48 -5.38 39.06
CA ARG A 142 -4.57 -6.51 38.84
C ARG A 142 -3.37 -6.07 37.97
N PRO A 143 -2.19 -6.70 38.12
CA PRO A 143 -1.04 -6.39 37.26
C PRO A 143 -1.34 -6.65 35.77
N ALA A 144 -1.40 -5.58 34.97
CA ALA A 144 -1.75 -5.65 33.54
C ALA A 144 -0.57 -5.35 32.59
N PHE A 145 0.64 -5.17 33.12
CA PHE A 145 1.82 -4.75 32.34
C PHE A 145 2.15 -5.71 31.19
N HIS A 146 2.03 -7.02 31.39
CA HIS A 146 2.28 -8.02 30.34
C HIS A 146 1.28 -7.88 29.18
N ILE A 147 0.01 -7.55 29.47
CA ILE A 147 -1.03 -7.32 28.46
C ILE A 147 -0.71 -6.05 27.67
N ALA A 148 -0.34 -4.97 28.36
CA ALA A 148 0.09 -3.73 27.71
C ALA A 148 1.27 -3.98 26.76
N THR A 149 2.31 -4.68 27.24
CA THR A 149 3.49 -5.00 26.44
C THR A 149 3.13 -5.81 25.20
N LEU A 150 2.35 -6.88 25.32
CA LEU A 150 1.92 -7.69 24.17
C LEU A 150 1.04 -6.91 23.19
N THR A 151 0.23 -5.97 23.69
CA THR A 151 -0.67 -5.14 22.87
C THR A 151 0.08 -4.06 22.09
N PHE A 152 1.03 -3.38 22.74
CA PHE A 152 1.73 -2.23 22.15
C PHE A 152 3.05 -2.59 21.48
N LEU A 153 3.59 -3.80 21.68
CA LEU A 153 4.80 -4.25 20.99
C LEU A 153 4.66 -4.22 19.46
N PRO A 154 3.58 -4.74 18.83
CA PRO A 154 3.40 -4.63 17.38
C PRO A 154 3.34 -3.18 16.88
N VAL A 155 2.75 -2.28 17.69
CA VAL A 155 2.69 -0.85 17.39
C VAL A 155 4.10 -0.26 17.38
N MET A 156 4.88 -0.54 18.41
CA MET A 156 6.27 -0.09 18.52
C MET A 156 7.12 -0.62 17.36
N LEU A 157 7.03 -1.91 17.04
CA LEU A 157 7.76 -2.51 15.92
C LEU A 157 7.37 -1.90 14.57
N SER A 158 6.09 -1.59 14.37
CA SER A 158 5.61 -0.93 13.15
C SER A 158 6.15 0.50 13.02
N SER A 159 6.25 1.23 14.14
CA SER A 159 6.86 2.57 14.20
C SER A 159 8.36 2.51 13.90
N ILE A 160 9.09 1.54 14.48
CA ILE A 160 10.53 1.32 14.20
C ILE A 160 10.73 1.03 12.71
N ARG A 161 9.96 0.10 12.14
CA ARG A 161 10.00 -0.21 10.70
C ARG A 161 9.73 1.02 9.84
N SER A 162 8.82 1.88 10.27
CA SER A 162 8.52 3.14 9.58
C SER A 162 9.67 4.16 9.67
N GLY A 163 10.37 4.21 10.79
CA GLY A 163 11.61 4.98 10.96
C GLY A 163 12.73 4.49 10.04
N ILE A 164 12.97 3.17 9.99
CA ILE A 164 13.97 2.56 9.09
C ILE A 164 13.64 2.88 7.63
N ARG A 165 12.36 2.78 7.24
CA ARG A 165 11.91 3.18 5.90
C ARG A 165 12.23 4.64 5.60
N LEU A 166 11.99 5.54 6.54
CA LEU A 166 12.29 6.95 6.35
C LEU A 166 13.78 7.17 6.12
N VAL A 167 14.64 6.54 6.93
CA VAL A 167 16.09 6.59 6.74
C VAL A 167 16.45 6.12 5.33
N GLY A 168 16.00 4.92 4.93
CA GLY A 168 16.29 4.36 3.61
C GLY A 168 15.85 5.26 2.46
N VAL A 169 14.66 5.86 2.52
CA VAL A 169 14.21 6.79 1.47
C VAL A 169 15.02 8.09 1.48
N THR A 170 15.40 8.62 2.65
CA THR A 170 16.21 9.84 2.71
C THR A 170 17.66 9.65 2.26
N GLU A 171 18.21 8.45 2.43
CA GLU A 171 19.53 8.09 1.87
C GLU A 171 19.46 7.95 0.35
N ALA A 172 18.37 7.37 -0.18
CA ALA A 172 18.14 7.30 -1.63
C ALA A 172 17.83 8.67 -2.26
N LEU A 173 17.27 9.61 -1.50
CA LEU A 173 16.84 10.94 -1.95
C LEU A 173 17.43 12.06 -1.08
N PRO A 174 18.76 12.26 -1.09
CA PRO A 174 19.42 13.21 -0.19
C PRO A 174 18.94 14.65 -0.39
N ALA A 175 18.66 15.05 -1.63
CA ALA A 175 18.15 16.39 -1.97
C ALA A 175 16.76 16.68 -1.34
N ALA A 176 15.96 15.64 -1.09
CA ALA A 176 14.63 15.75 -0.51
C ALA A 176 14.59 15.50 1.00
N ARG A 177 15.73 15.21 1.63
CA ARG A 177 15.81 14.77 3.03
C ARG A 177 15.11 15.72 3.99
N ALA A 178 15.40 17.03 3.89
CA ALA A 178 14.80 18.04 4.76
C ALA A 178 13.26 18.07 4.64
N GLN A 179 12.74 17.95 3.42
CA GLN A 179 11.32 17.96 3.12
C GLN A 179 10.60 16.72 3.69
N ILE A 180 11.21 15.54 3.55
CA ILE A 180 10.67 14.28 4.08
C ILE A 180 10.72 14.29 5.61
N MET A 181 11.85 14.70 6.20
CA MET A 181 12.04 14.71 7.65
C MET A 181 11.15 15.73 8.36
N GLY A 182 10.86 16.87 7.73
CA GLY A 182 9.89 17.84 8.23
C GLY A 182 8.47 17.28 8.40
N GLN A 183 8.17 16.15 7.75
CA GLN A 183 6.88 15.47 7.81
C GLN A 183 6.98 14.03 8.35
N ALA A 184 8.08 13.68 9.03
CA ALA A 184 8.35 12.32 9.51
C ALA A 184 7.22 11.74 10.39
N TRP A 185 6.57 12.59 11.19
CA TRP A 185 5.47 12.21 12.07
C TRP A 185 4.29 11.58 11.32
N ILE A 186 4.06 11.95 10.05
CA ILE A 186 2.99 11.39 9.22
C ILE A 186 3.25 9.91 8.97
N TYR A 187 4.49 9.56 8.64
CA TYR A 187 4.86 8.20 8.29
C TYR A 187 5.08 7.30 9.51
N ILE A 188 5.42 7.86 10.67
CA ILE A 188 5.62 7.11 11.92
C ILE A 188 4.32 7.05 12.71
N GLY A 189 3.68 8.18 12.97
CA GLY A 189 2.51 8.30 13.83
C GLY A 189 1.24 7.72 13.19
N LEU A 190 0.93 8.06 11.93
CA LEU A 190 -0.29 7.56 11.29
C LEU A 190 -0.23 6.08 10.92
N THR A 191 0.94 5.45 11.01
CA THR A 191 1.09 3.99 10.81
C THR A 191 0.24 3.17 11.80
N VAL A 192 -0.16 3.74 12.94
CA VAL A 192 -1.10 3.09 13.88
C VAL A 192 -2.52 3.03 13.30
N LEU A 193 -2.93 4.04 12.54
CA LEU A 193 -4.28 4.18 12.00
C LEU A 193 -4.44 3.56 10.60
N VAL A 194 -3.38 3.55 9.81
CA VAL A 194 -3.36 3.00 8.43
C VAL A 194 -3.91 1.56 8.34
N PRO A 195 -3.59 0.63 9.26
CA PRO A 195 -4.17 -0.72 9.24
C PRO A 195 -5.70 -0.78 9.31
N PHE A 196 -6.33 0.15 10.03
CA PHE A 196 -7.79 0.23 10.11
C PHE A 196 -8.38 0.69 8.78
N LEU A 197 -7.74 1.67 8.12
CA LEU A 197 -8.13 2.09 6.77
C LEU A 197 -8.01 0.94 5.77
N TYR A 198 -6.90 0.18 5.81
CA TYR A 198 -6.73 -1.03 4.99
C TYR A 198 -7.86 -2.03 5.21
N LEU A 199 -8.31 -2.28 6.45
CA LEU A 199 -9.43 -3.19 6.71
C LEU A 199 -10.72 -2.72 6.03
N VAL A 200 -11.04 -1.44 6.11
CA VAL A 200 -12.19 -0.86 5.40
C VAL A 200 -12.05 -1.08 3.89
N ASN A 201 -10.86 -0.85 3.33
CA ASN A 201 -10.59 -1.07 1.91
C ASN A 201 -10.70 -2.56 1.51
N PHE A 202 -10.21 -3.48 2.35
CA PHE A 202 -10.31 -4.92 2.11
C PHE A 202 -11.77 -5.36 2.06
N VAL A 203 -12.57 -4.95 3.05
CA VAL A 203 -14.02 -5.23 3.06
C VAL A 203 -14.70 -4.63 1.84
N ASN A 204 -14.41 -3.37 1.50
CA ASN A 204 -14.94 -2.74 0.29
C ASN A 204 -14.63 -3.55 -0.97
N SER A 205 -13.37 -3.99 -1.11
CA SER A 205 -12.94 -4.77 -2.27
C SER A 205 -13.65 -6.12 -2.40
N LEU A 206 -14.17 -6.71 -1.31
CA LEU A 206 -14.98 -7.93 -1.35
C LEU A 206 -16.40 -7.68 -1.83
N VAL A 207 -16.96 -6.51 -1.48
CA VAL A 207 -18.35 -6.13 -1.80
C VAL A 207 -18.50 -5.71 -3.27
N THR A 208 -17.46 -5.13 -3.87
CA THR A 208 -17.52 -4.61 -5.24
C THR A 208 -16.42 -5.14 -6.15
N ARG A 209 -16.70 -5.12 -7.46
CA ARG A 209 -15.73 -5.29 -8.55
C ARG A 209 -15.61 -4.06 -9.43
N LYS A 210 -16.28 -2.97 -9.06
CA LYS A 210 -16.37 -1.75 -9.86
C LYS A 210 -15.47 -0.66 -9.27
N ILE A 211 -14.72 0.01 -10.12
CA ILE A 211 -13.94 1.20 -9.79
C ILE A 211 -14.38 2.36 -10.66
N ARG A 212 -14.22 3.58 -10.15
CA ARG A 212 -14.35 4.81 -10.93
C ARG A 212 -12.97 5.39 -11.11
N TRP A 213 -12.57 5.70 -12.34
CA TRP A 213 -11.27 6.30 -12.59
C TRP A 213 -11.36 7.19 -13.82
N ARG A 214 -10.85 8.43 -13.69
CA ARG A 214 -10.82 9.42 -14.78
C ARG A 214 -12.18 9.61 -15.48
N GLY A 215 -13.27 9.61 -14.70
CA GLY A 215 -14.62 9.82 -15.22
C GLY A 215 -15.25 8.60 -15.90
N MET A 216 -14.58 7.44 -15.89
CA MET A 216 -15.11 6.18 -16.41
C MET A 216 -15.32 5.18 -15.28
N ALA A 217 -16.24 4.23 -15.45
CA ALA A 217 -16.42 3.11 -14.55
C ALA A 217 -15.92 1.81 -15.21
N TYR A 218 -15.19 1.02 -14.43
CA TYR A 218 -14.60 -0.25 -14.87
C TYR A 218 -15.06 -1.36 -13.93
N GLU A 219 -15.46 -2.49 -14.50
CA GLU A 219 -15.77 -3.71 -13.79
C GLU A 219 -14.65 -4.73 -14.03
N LEU A 220 -13.95 -5.10 -12.96
CA LEU A 220 -12.79 -5.99 -12.99
C LEU A 220 -13.28 -7.44 -12.87
N MET A 221 -13.43 -8.13 -14.00
CA MET A 221 -13.85 -9.53 -14.05
C MET A 221 -12.69 -10.47 -13.69
N GLY A 222 -11.48 -10.11 -14.10
CA GLY A 222 -10.23 -10.80 -13.78
C GLY A 222 -9.00 -9.99 -14.21
N PRO A 223 -7.77 -10.49 -13.99
CA PRO A 223 -6.52 -9.80 -14.35
C PRO A 223 -6.39 -9.48 -15.84
N GLU A 224 -7.06 -10.24 -16.70
CA GLU A 224 -7.02 -10.13 -18.17
C GLU A 224 -8.38 -9.78 -18.76
N GLN A 225 -9.33 -9.34 -17.91
CA GLN A 225 -10.67 -9.03 -18.37
C GLN A 225 -11.28 -7.89 -17.54
N THR A 226 -11.37 -6.73 -18.18
CA THR A 226 -12.03 -5.54 -17.65
C THR A 226 -13.15 -5.13 -18.59
N ARG A 227 -14.33 -4.83 -18.04
CA ARG A 227 -15.45 -4.27 -18.79
C ARG A 227 -15.62 -2.79 -18.45
N ILE A 228 -15.72 -1.94 -19.46
CA ILE A 228 -16.13 -0.54 -19.28
C ILE A 228 -17.64 -0.52 -19.08
N VAL A 229 -18.12 0.10 -18.01
CA VAL A 229 -19.55 0.22 -17.70
C VAL A 229 -19.97 1.69 -17.70
N ARG A 230 -21.21 1.96 -18.10
CA ARG A 230 -21.81 3.29 -17.98
C ARG A 230 -22.34 3.50 -16.56
N PHE A 231 -22.33 4.76 -16.12
CA PHE A 231 -22.99 5.18 -14.88
C PHE A 231 -24.51 5.02 -14.97
#